data_AF-A0A936ZNS3-F1
#
_entry.id   AF-A0A936ZNS3-F1
#
_cell.length_a   1.000
_cell.length_b   1.000
_cell.length_c   1.000
_cell.angle_alpha   90.00
_cell.angle_beta   90.00
_cell.angle_gamma   90.00
#
_symmetry.space_group_name_H-M   'P 1'
#
loop_
_entity.id
_entity.type
_entity.pdbx_description
1 polymer ?
#
loop_
_entity_poly.entity_id
_entity_poly.type
_entity_poly.pdbx_seq_one_letter_code
_entity_poly.pdbx_strand_id
1 'polypeptide(L)'
;MTYSVCIKALYKAYRALEEARGSYREAAHALAIIRETLDQRLDLACQQHSFGPLNTLFDEEEAALEVYEQAVAKVGEAEGRWSALSVALAYEKERMMAAQLPRRWMN
;
A
#
# COMPACT_ATOMS: atom_id res chain seq x y z
N MET A 1 -27.86 -0.53 -14.81
CA MET A 1 -27.18 0.72 -14.42
C MET A 1 -26.04 0.52 -13.41
N THR A 2 -26.06 -0.50 -12.54
CA THR A 2 -25.05 -0.70 -11.46
C THR A 2 -23.70 -1.25 -11.94
N TYR A 3 -23.69 -2.21 -12.86
CA TYR A 3 -22.46 -2.87 -13.34
C TYR A 3 -21.37 -1.91 -13.87
N SER A 4 -21.77 -0.90 -14.65
CA SER A 4 -20.85 0.10 -15.21
C SER A 4 -20.25 1.02 -14.14
N VAL A 5 -20.99 1.27 -13.05
CA VAL A 5 -20.52 2.06 -11.91
C VAL A 5 -19.50 1.25 -11.10
N CYS A 6 -19.75 -0.04 -10.86
CA CYS A 6 -18.85 -0.94 -10.15
C CYS A 6 -17.51 -1.14 -10.87
N ILE A 7 -17.49 -1.28 -12.20
CA ILE A 7 -16.25 -1.37 -12.98
C ILE A 7 -15.41 -0.08 -12.87
N LYS A 8 -16.05 1.09 -12.97
CA LYS A 8 -15.36 2.38 -12.82
C LYS A 8 -14.78 2.55 -11.41
N ALA A 9 -15.51 2.12 -10.39
CA ALA A 9 -15.05 2.15 -9.00
C ALA A 9 -13.85 1.20 -8.79
N LEU A 10 -13.92 -0.01 -9.36
CA LEU A 10 -12.83 -0.99 -9.31
C LEU A 10 -11.56 -0.45 -9.96
N TYR A 11 -11.67 0.17 -11.14
CA TYR A 11 -10.52 0.76 -11.83
C TYR A 11 -9.88 1.89 -11.01
N LYS A 12 -10.68 2.76 -10.39
CA LYS A 12 -10.18 3.81 -9.49
C LYS A 12 -9.46 3.23 -8.27
N ALA A 13 -10.02 2.19 -7.66
CA ALA A 13 -9.40 1.53 -6.52
C ALA A 13 -8.07 0.84 -6.90
N TYR A 14 -8.00 0.21 -8.07
CA TYR A 14 -6.76 -0.38 -8.58
C TYR A 14 -5.69 0.68 -8.83
N ARG A 15 -6.05 1.82 -9.43
CA ARG A 15 -5.11 2.93 -9.63
C ARG A 15 -4.58 3.46 -8.30
N ALA A 16 -5.46 3.69 -7.32
CA ALA A 16 -5.06 4.14 -5.99
C ALA A 16 -4.14 3.15 -5.28
N LEU A 17 -4.34 1.84 -5.50
CA LEU A 17 -3.46 0.80 -4.99
C LEU A 17 -2.06 0.89 -5.61
N GLU A 18 -1.95 1.04 -6.93
CA GLU A 18 -0.65 1.18 -7.60
C GLU A 18 0.08 2.47 -7.18
N GLU A 19 -0.65 3.58 -7.01
CA GLU A 19 -0.09 4.82 -6.47
C GLU A 19 0.43 4.61 -5.04
N ALA A 20 -0.34 3.95 -4.16
CA ALA A 20 0.09 3.63 -2.80
C ALA A 20 1.33 2.71 -2.77
N ARG A 21 1.40 1.72 -3.68
CA ARG A 21 2.57 0.85 -3.82
C ARG A 21 3.81 1.60 -4.30
N GLY A 22 3.63 2.60 -5.17
CA GLY A 22 4.69 3.53 -5.56
C GLY A 22 5.25 4.26 -4.36
N SER A 23 4.39 4.94 -3.59
CA SER A 23 4.81 5.67 -2.38
C SER A 23 5.43 4.75 -1.33
N TYR A 24 4.94 3.51 -1.18
CA TYR A 24 5.57 2.51 -0.31
C TYR A 24 7.00 2.19 -0.74
N ARG A 25 7.25 1.99 -2.05
CA ARG A 25 8.61 1.70 -2.55
C ARG A 25 9.55 2.89 -2.33
N GLU A 26 9.06 4.10 -2.55
CA GLU A 26 9.82 5.33 -2.31
C GLU A 26 10.20 5.48 -0.83
N ALA A 27 9.22 5.31 0.08
CA ALA A 27 9.46 5.37 1.52
C ALA A 27 10.41 4.26 2.00
N ALA A 28 10.24 3.03 1.49
CA ALA A 28 11.13 1.91 1.80
C ALA A 28 12.57 2.18 1.35
N HIS A 29 12.74 2.76 0.16
CA HIS A 29 14.05 3.10 -0.35
C HIS A 29 14.71 4.22 0.48
N ALA A 30 13.95 5.26 0.83
CA ALA A 30 14.45 6.37 1.65
C ALA A 30 14.91 5.87 3.03
N LEU A 31 14.11 5.03 3.69
CA LEU A 31 14.46 4.41 4.96
C LEU A 31 15.73 3.57 4.86
N ALA A 32 15.90 2.81 3.79
CA ALA A 32 17.11 2.00 3.56
C ALA A 32 18.37 2.87 3.44
N ILE A 33 18.30 3.98 2.70
CA ILE A 33 19.42 4.93 2.54
C ILE A 33 19.80 5.56 3.89
N ILE A 34 18.81 5.98 4.67
CA ILE A 34 19.06 6.60 5.97
C ILE A 34 19.71 5.60 6.91
N ARG A 35 19.22 4.36 6.97
CA ARG A 35 19.83 3.29 7.78
C ARG A 35 21.26 2.98 7.35
N GLU A 36 21.52 2.87 6.06
CA GLU A 36 22.89 2.66 5.56
C GLU A 36 23.82 3.82 5.96
N THR A 37 23.34 5.06 5.87
CA THR A 37 24.09 6.24 6.31
C THR A 37 24.35 6.22 7.81
N LEU A 38 23.35 5.79 8.59
CA LEU A 38 23.42 5.70 10.04
C LEU A 38 24.43 4.63 10.48
N ASP A 39 24.42 3.46 9.83
CA ASP A 39 25.40 2.39 10.05
C ASP A 39 26.83 2.87 9.77
N GLN A 40 27.07 3.54 8.64
CA GLN A 40 28.38 4.11 8.31
C GLN A 40 28.85 5.15 9.34
N ARG A 41 27.92 5.97 9.85
CA ARG A 41 28.22 7.02 10.85
C ARG A 41 28.45 6.43 12.23
N LEU A 42 27.74 5.35 12.59
CA LEU A 42 27.96 4.60 13.82
C LEU A 42 29.34 3.94 13.81
N ASP A 43 29.74 3.31 12.70
CA ASP A 43 31.07 2.72 12.55
C ASP A 43 32.17 3.77 12.75
N LEU A 44 32.01 4.96 12.15
CA LEU A 44 32.95 6.06 12.31
C LEU A 44 32.96 6.61 13.75
N ALA A 45 31.79 6.76 14.37
CA ALA A 45 31.65 7.23 15.75
C ALA A 45 32.32 6.27 16.74
N CYS A 46 32.18 4.96 16.53
CA CYS A 46 32.85 3.92 17.30
C CYS A 46 34.37 4.01 17.17
N GLN A 47 34.90 4.22 15.95
CA GLN A 47 36.34 4.40 15.74
C GLN A 47 36.86 5.68 16.44
N GLN A 48 36.09 6.76 16.40
CA GLN A 48 36.48 8.06 16.93
C GLN A 48 36.12 8.24 18.42
N HIS A 49 35.45 7.27 19.05
CA HIS A 49 34.89 7.38 20.41
C HIS A 49 34.05 8.65 20.62
N SER A 50 33.36 9.10 19.57
CA SER A 50 32.59 10.35 19.56
C SER A 50 31.21 10.13 18.94
N PHE A 51 30.19 10.14 19.81
CA PHE A 51 28.79 9.86 19.44
C PHE A 51 27.94 11.13 19.35
N GLY A 52 28.54 12.32 19.59
CA GLY A 52 27.83 13.60 19.67
C GLY A 52 26.93 13.95 18.47
N PRO A 53 27.29 13.67 17.20
CA PRO A 53 26.48 14.06 16.05
C PRO A 53 25.50 12.99 15.57
N LEU A 54 25.25 11.91 16.31
CA LEU A 54 24.35 10.84 15.88
C LEU A 54 22.86 11.13 16.14
N ASN A 55 22.56 11.99 17.12
CA ASN A 55 21.18 12.21 17.56
C ASN A 55 20.27 12.69 16.41
N THR A 56 20.78 13.59 15.57
CA THR A 56 20.03 14.11 14.41
C THR A 56 19.76 13.04 13.35
N LEU A 57 20.64 12.05 13.21
CA LEU A 57 20.46 10.95 12.25
C LEU A 57 19.42 9.95 12.74
N PHE A 58 19.31 9.73 14.05
CA PHE A 58 18.23 8.95 14.64
C PHE A 58 16.88 9.65 14.48
N ASP A 59 16.82 10.97 14.68
CA ASP A 59 15.60 11.75 14.44
C ASP A 59 15.14 11.65 12.96
N GLU A 60 16.10 11.67 12.02
CA GLU A 60 15.84 11.47 10.59
C GLU A 60 15.37 10.04 10.26
N GLU A 61 15.91 9.01 10.92
CA GLU A 61 15.48 7.61 10.77
C GLU A 61 14.06 7.40 11.30
N GLU A 62 13.74 7.97 12.46
CA GLU A 62 12.41 7.89 13.06
C GLU A 62 11.37 8.56 12.17
N ALA A 63 11.66 9.76 11.65
CA ALA A 63 10.77 10.44 10.70
C ALA A 63 10.57 9.63 9.41
N ALA A 64 11.63 8.99 8.88
CA ALA A 64 11.52 8.14 7.71
C ALA A 64 10.73 6.85 7.97
N LEU A 65 10.84 6.30 9.18
CA LEU A 65 10.09 5.14 9.63
C LEU A 65 8.59 5.45 9.72
N GLU A 66 8.21 6.60 10.29
CA GLU A 66 6.81 7.05 10.33
C GLU A 66 6.22 7.16 8.91
N VAL A 67 6.97 7.72 7.96
CA VAL A 67 6.54 7.84 6.56
C VAL A 67 6.36 6.46 5.93
N TYR A 68 7.28 5.53 6.20
CA TYR A 68 7.18 4.14 5.75
C TYR A 68 5.94 3.44 6.31
N GLU A 69 5.67 3.55 7.62
CA GLU A 69 4.51 2.94 8.26
C GLU A 69 3.19 3.51 7.71
N GLN A 70 3.13 4.82 7.49
CA GLN A 70 1.97 5.46 6.85
C GLN A 70 1.77 4.95 5.42
N ALA A 71 2.84 4.73 4.66
CA ALA A 71 2.76 4.18 3.31
C ALA A 71 2.26 2.73 3.32
N VAL A 72 2.73 1.90 4.26
CA VAL A 72 2.23 0.53 4.48
C VAL A 72 0.74 0.53 4.79
N ALA A 73 0.30 1.38 5.72
CA ALA A 73 -1.11 1.48 6.09
C ALA A 73 -1.99 1.88 4.89
N LYS A 74 -1.53 2.83 4.06
CA LYS A 74 -2.22 3.26 2.84
C LYS A 74 -2.32 2.13 1.81
N VAL A 75 -1.27 1.34 1.63
CA VAL A 75 -1.31 0.15 0.75
C VAL A 75 -2.35 -0.83 1.26
N GLY A 76 -2.31 -1.20 2.55
CA GLY A 76 -3.27 -2.14 3.14
C GLY A 76 -4.72 -1.67 3.00
N GLU A 77 -4.98 -0.38 3.21
CA GLU A 77 -6.31 0.21 3.02
C GLU A 77 -6.76 0.15 1.55
N ALA A 78 -5.87 0.47 0.61
CA ALA A 78 -6.16 0.42 -0.83
C ALA A 78 -6.40 -1.02 -1.31
N GLU A 79 -5.62 -1.99 -0.83
CA GLU A 79 -5.82 -3.41 -1.13
C GLU A 79 -7.16 -3.92 -0.58
N GLY A 80 -7.49 -3.56 0.66
CA GLY A 80 -8.78 -3.89 1.27
C GLY A 80 -9.95 -3.35 0.46
N ARG A 81 -9.88 -2.09 0.04
CA ARG A 81 -10.91 -1.47 -0.82
C ARG A 81 -11.03 -2.16 -2.18
N TRP A 82 -9.91 -2.42 -2.84
CA TRP A 82 -9.90 -3.10 -4.15
C TRP A 82 -10.47 -4.51 -4.06
N SER A 83 -10.10 -5.27 -3.01
CA SER A 83 -10.61 -6.61 -2.75
C SER A 83 -12.13 -6.60 -2.52
N ALA A 84 -12.63 -5.71 -1.67
CA ALA A 84 -14.06 -5.58 -1.40
C ALA A 84 -14.87 -5.26 -2.67
N LEU A 85 -14.39 -4.33 -3.51
CA LEU A 85 -15.03 -3.98 -4.78
C LEU A 85 -14.98 -5.13 -5.79
N SER A 86 -13.90 -5.91 -5.81
CA SER A 86 -13.76 -7.09 -6.67
C SER A 86 -14.81 -8.16 -6.31
N VAL A 87 -14.99 -8.43 -5.01
CA VAL A 87 -16.02 -9.35 -4.51
C VAL A 87 -17.42 -8.87 -4.83
N ALA A 88 -17.71 -7.57 -4.61
CA ALA A 88 -19.01 -6.98 -4.93
C ALA A 88 -19.34 -7.11 -6.43
N LEU A 89 -18.36 -6.83 -7.31
CA LEU A 89 -18.53 -6.97 -8.75
C LEU A 89 -18.77 -8.43 -9.17
N ALA A 90 -18.06 -9.38 -8.59
CA ALA A 90 -18.27 -10.81 -8.84
C ALA A 90 -19.68 -11.25 -8.45
N TYR A 91 -20.15 -10.84 -7.27
CA TYR A 91 -21.50 -11.12 -6.80
C TYR A 91 -22.59 -10.52 -7.73
N GLU A 92 -22.41 -9.27 -8.18
CA GLU A 92 -23.33 -8.67 -9.15
C GLU A 92 -23.37 -9.44 -10.47
N LYS A 93 -22.21 -9.89 -10.96
CA LYS A 93 -22.11 -10.68 -12.19
C LYS A 93 -22.84 -12.01 -12.07
N GLU A 94 -22.65 -12.74 -10.97
CA GLU A 94 -23.33 -14.01 -10.71
C GLU A 94 -24.85 -13.83 -10.68
N ARG A 95 -25.34 -12.78 -9.99
CA ARG A 95 -26.76 -12.45 -9.95
C ARG A 95 -27.33 -12.14 -11.34
N MET A 96 -26.60 -11.42 -12.18
CA MET A 96 -27.04 -11.12 -13.54
C MET A 96 -27.11 -12.38 -14.40
N MET A 97 -26.13 -13.29 -14.29
CA MET A 97 -26.13 -14.56 -15.02
C MET A 97 -27.28 -15.47 -14.55
N ALA A 98 -27.53 -15.56 -13.24
CA ALA A 98 -28.64 -16.33 -12.69
C ALA A 98 -30.01 -15.79 -13.12
N ALA A 99 -30.15 -14.46 -13.24
CA ALA A 99 -31.38 -13.83 -13.72
C ALA A 99 -31.61 -13.99 -15.24
N GLN A 100 -30.55 -14.27 -16.01
CA GLN A 100 -30.60 -14.46 -17.47
C GLN A 100 -30.84 -15.91 -17.89
N LEU A 101 -30.72 -16.89 -16.96
CA LEU A 101 -31.04 -18.29 -17.27
C LEU A 101 -32.57 -18.44 -17.46
N PRO A 102 -33.04 -19.02 -18.59
CA PRO A 102 -34.45 -19.20 -18.83
C PRO A 102 -35.03 -20.20 -17.81
N ARG A 103 -36.21 -19.89 -17.24
CA ARG A 103 -36.97 -20.69 -16.26
C ARG A 103 -37.21 -22.18 -16.63
N ARG A 104 -36.84 -22.59 -17.85
CA ARG A 104 -36.99 -23.95 -18.36
C ARG A 104 -36.12 -25.00 -17.64
N TRP A 105 -35.16 -24.56 -16.83
CA TRP A 105 -34.25 -25.44 -16.07
C TRP A 105 -34.47 -25.37 -14.54
N MET A 106 -35.57 -24.75 -14.10
CA MET A 106 -35.98 -24.70 -12.68
C MET A 106 -37.19 -25.62 -12.42
N ASN A 107 -37.21 -26.81 -13.03
CA ASN A 107 -38.09 -27.92 -12.66
C ASN A 107 -37.24 -29.15 -12.37
#